data_AF-A0A2V7JKE5-F1
#
_entry.id   AF-A0A2V7JKE5-F1
#
_cell.length_a   1.000
_cell.length_b   1.000
_cell.length_c   1.000
_cell.angle_alpha   90.00
_cell.angle_beta   90.00
_cell.angle_gamma   90.00
#
_symmetry.space_group_name_H-M   'P 1'
#
loop_
_entity.id
_entity.type
_entity.pdbx_description
1 polymer ?
#
loop_
_entity_poly.entity_id
_entity_poly.type
_entity_poly.pdbx_seq_one_letter_code
_entity_poly.pdbx_strand_id
1 'polypeptide(L)'
;MSRRGWVIAILTAWALSLGWLVKREVFRPTGARLAEAALAVPPGALFYRLDVGGQQMGYSSTTIDTLPSALRVETVFVLDVPALGKLHRTTARSTTMLSRALRLQSVIASFDGDIGRFETHGRVLGDTVFSVAIVSGQDSQMTRIPLKGPVTLPALLPLRLAFGGELQSGRSYTARLFDPLLVTGRDVTARVSAETTLVVSDSADIDSTTMTWVPEHFDTVRAFRIDQEANGVTTHSWIDAQGRIVLTASEPGFSMERAAFEIVYENFKHRDTARVARSSTAPGADAIVPLTALAAGVQASPTPRQRLRLLLNERDTVEIVQASAIQAGAAAYRLPSQDTALAGWLAPEPLIQSHDPRIAAQGRLIIGRERSPGRVAELLTHWVARSLQRATSIEPSAPSAVKVLETRRGDCNEAATLFVALARGAGLPARTVAGLIYLNGRFYYHAWAEVFLSAWTAVDPTFDQLPADASRLPIVTGGLARQVELVPLIGRLQLEVL
;
A
#
# COMPACT_ATOMS: atom_id res chain seq x y z
N MET A 1 0.35 31.89 62.38
CA MET A 1 -0.50 32.11 61.18
C MET A 1 -1.90 32.48 61.63
N SER A 2 -2.50 33.53 61.06
CA SER A 2 -3.88 33.93 61.39
C SER A 2 -4.88 32.93 60.80
N ARG A 3 -6.08 32.82 61.40
CA ARG A 3 -7.19 31.98 60.87
C ARG A 3 -7.45 32.22 59.38
N ARG A 4 -7.32 33.48 58.92
CA ARG A 4 -7.45 33.87 57.51
C ARG A 4 -6.36 33.24 56.63
N GLY A 5 -5.12 33.14 57.12
CA GLY A 5 -4.03 32.50 56.39
C GLY A 5 -4.25 31.00 56.17
N TRP A 6 -4.83 30.30 57.14
CA TRP A 6 -5.18 28.88 57.01
C TRP A 6 -6.33 28.65 56.01
N VAL A 7 -7.36 29.49 56.06
CA VAL A 7 -8.48 29.42 55.10
C VAL A 7 -7.97 29.64 53.67
N ILE A 8 -7.11 30.64 53.46
CA ILE A 8 -6.51 30.89 52.15
C ILE A 8 -5.69 29.67 51.72
N ALA A 9 -4.79 29.14 52.55
CA ALA A 9 -3.97 27.98 52.20
C ALA A 9 -4.79 26.73 51.82
N ILE A 10 -5.88 26.45 52.55
CA ILE A 10 -6.77 25.32 52.27
C ILE A 10 -7.50 25.53 50.94
N LEU A 11 -8.02 26.73 50.67
CA LEU A 11 -8.71 27.03 49.41
C LEU A 11 -7.75 26.98 48.21
N THR A 12 -6.51 27.45 48.37
CA THR A 12 -5.50 27.35 47.30
C THR A 12 -5.11 25.90 47.04
N ALA A 13 -4.91 25.09 48.08
CA ALA A 13 -4.63 23.66 47.94
C ALA A 13 -5.78 22.91 47.28
N TRP A 14 -7.02 23.25 47.64
CA TRP A 14 -8.22 22.67 47.03
C TRP A 14 -8.35 23.07 45.55
N ALA A 15 -8.15 24.34 45.21
CA ALA A 15 -8.17 24.81 43.81
C ALA A 15 -7.06 24.18 42.97
N LEU A 16 -5.86 24.00 43.52
CA LEU A 16 -4.76 23.29 42.86
C LEU A 16 -5.07 21.79 42.69
N SER A 17 -5.67 21.15 43.69
CA SER A 17 -6.11 19.75 43.61
C SER A 17 -7.20 19.57 42.56
N LEU A 18 -8.18 20.48 42.51
CA LEU A 18 -9.26 20.48 41.52
C LEU A 18 -8.70 20.76 40.12
N GLY A 19 -7.78 21.72 39.97
CA GLY A 19 -7.08 22.00 38.72
C GLY A 19 -6.23 20.83 38.24
N TRP A 20 -5.56 20.11 39.16
CA TRP A 20 -4.84 18.88 38.86
C TRP A 20 -5.77 17.74 38.47
N LEU A 21 -6.91 17.59 39.15
CA LEU A 21 -7.94 16.60 38.81
C LEU A 21 -8.54 16.88 37.43
N VAL A 22 -8.89 18.13 37.12
CA VAL A 22 -9.36 18.56 35.80
C VAL A 22 -8.28 18.31 34.74
N LYS A 23 -7.02 18.66 35.01
CA LYS A 23 -5.90 18.34 34.11
C LYS A 23 -5.77 16.84 33.87
N ARG A 24 -5.90 16.03 34.92
CA ARG A 24 -5.76 14.58 34.85
C ARG A 24 -6.95 13.93 34.15
N GLU A 25 -8.16 14.44 34.33
CA GLU A 25 -9.39 13.79 33.87
C GLU A 25 -9.85 14.30 32.50
N VAL A 26 -9.76 15.61 32.27
CA VAL A 26 -10.16 16.26 31.01
C VAL A 26 -9.04 16.21 29.97
N PHE A 27 -7.77 16.33 30.39
CA PHE A 27 -6.61 16.32 29.49
C PHE A 27 -5.83 14.99 29.55
N ARG A 28 -6.54 13.85 29.69
CA ARG A 28 -5.91 12.52 29.64
C ARG A 28 -5.13 12.35 28.32
N PRO A 29 -3.82 12.01 28.37
CA PRO A 29 -3.04 11.70 27.18
C PRO A 29 -3.72 10.58 26.40
N THR A 30 -3.80 10.69 25.07
CA THR A 30 -4.44 9.67 24.21
C THR A 30 -3.92 8.26 24.48
N GLY A 31 -2.63 8.12 24.82
CA GLY A 31 -2.04 6.82 25.19
C GLY A 31 -2.60 6.20 26.46
N ALA A 32 -3.01 6.99 27.46
CA ALA A 32 -3.62 6.47 28.68
C ALA A 32 -5.06 5.98 28.43
N ARG A 33 -5.83 6.71 27.61
CA ARG A 33 -7.16 6.29 27.17
C ARG A 33 -7.11 5.00 26.36
N LEU A 34 -6.17 4.92 25.41
CA LEU A 34 -5.94 3.71 24.61
C LEU A 34 -5.49 2.52 25.47
N ALA A 35 -4.67 2.75 26.51
CA ALA A 35 -4.20 1.68 27.39
C ALA A 35 -5.32 1.06 28.24
N GLU A 36 -6.22 1.89 28.76
CA GLU A 36 -7.41 1.45 29.49
C GLU A 36 -8.37 0.71 28.56
N ALA A 37 -8.61 1.27 27.38
CA ALA A 37 -9.50 0.71 26.38
C ALA A 37 -8.99 -0.64 25.80
N ALA A 38 -7.67 -0.81 25.69
CA ALA A 38 -7.06 -2.09 25.28
C ALA A 38 -7.23 -3.24 26.29
N LEU A 39 -7.55 -2.95 27.56
CA LEU A 39 -7.92 -3.99 28.53
C LEU A 39 -9.26 -4.64 28.17
N ALA A 40 -10.10 -3.92 27.41
CA ALA A 40 -11.40 -4.39 26.97
C ALA A 40 -11.37 -5.12 25.60
N VAL A 41 -10.20 -5.24 24.97
CA VAL A 41 -10.07 -5.97 23.68
C VAL A 41 -10.22 -7.47 23.94
N PRO A 42 -11.34 -8.10 23.51
CA PRO A 42 -11.52 -9.52 23.70
C PRO A 42 -10.64 -10.27 22.71
N PRO A 43 -9.92 -11.34 23.14
CA PRO A 43 -9.24 -12.20 22.20
C PRO A 43 -10.26 -12.88 21.28
N GLY A 44 -9.85 -13.19 20.06
CA GLY A 44 -10.72 -13.87 19.10
C GLY A 44 -10.18 -13.82 17.67
N ALA A 45 -10.77 -14.67 16.83
CA ALA A 45 -10.50 -14.72 15.40
C ALA A 45 -11.72 -14.24 14.62
N LEU A 46 -11.48 -13.45 13.58
CA LEU A 46 -12.48 -12.96 12.65
C LEU A 46 -12.08 -13.37 11.24
N PHE A 47 -13.07 -13.76 10.45
CA PHE A 47 -12.89 -14.24 9.09
C PHE A 47 -13.65 -13.34 8.14
N TYR A 48 -13.05 -13.09 6.98
CA TYR A 48 -13.57 -12.19 5.99
C TYR A 48 -13.54 -12.84 4.62
N ARG A 49 -14.69 -12.80 3.95
CA ARG A 49 -14.83 -13.16 2.54
C ARG A 49 -14.34 -11.98 1.70
N LEU A 50 -13.47 -12.24 0.72
CA LEU A 50 -13.02 -11.23 -0.24
C LEU A 50 -13.69 -11.48 -1.58
N ASP A 51 -14.55 -10.56 -2.00
CA ASP A 51 -15.24 -10.61 -3.28
C ASP A 51 -14.68 -9.56 -4.24
N VAL A 52 -14.57 -9.95 -5.52
CA VAL A 52 -14.31 -9.05 -6.65
C VAL A 52 -15.38 -9.31 -7.70
N GLY A 53 -16.14 -8.27 -8.08
CA GLY A 53 -17.22 -8.42 -9.06
C GLY A 53 -18.33 -9.39 -8.60
N GLY A 54 -18.58 -9.47 -7.29
CA GLY A 54 -19.56 -10.38 -6.68
C GLY A 54 -19.11 -11.85 -6.58
N GLN A 55 -17.91 -12.17 -7.03
CA GLN A 55 -17.34 -13.51 -6.92
C GLN A 55 -16.28 -13.57 -5.82
N GLN A 56 -16.30 -14.63 -5.01
CA GLN A 56 -15.29 -14.82 -3.98
C GLN A 56 -13.93 -15.14 -4.61
N MET A 57 -13.03 -14.17 -4.53
CA MET A 57 -11.67 -14.26 -5.04
C MET A 57 -10.65 -14.57 -3.95
N GLY A 58 -11.04 -14.45 -2.68
CA GLY A 58 -10.11 -14.65 -1.58
C GLY A 58 -10.77 -14.76 -0.21
N TYR A 59 -9.91 -14.76 0.80
CA TYR A 59 -10.30 -14.59 2.18
C TYR A 59 -9.23 -13.82 2.95
N SER A 60 -9.64 -13.23 4.06
CA SER A 60 -8.75 -12.69 5.06
C SER A 60 -9.15 -13.17 6.46
N SER A 61 -8.21 -13.23 7.38
CA SER A 61 -8.51 -13.42 8.79
C SER A 61 -7.70 -12.46 9.65
N THR A 62 -8.25 -12.13 10.81
CA THR A 62 -7.55 -11.38 11.85
C THR A 62 -7.75 -12.09 13.18
N THR A 63 -6.65 -12.44 13.84
CA THR A 63 -6.66 -13.02 15.18
C THR A 63 -6.03 -12.03 16.14
N ILE A 64 -6.71 -11.74 17.25
CA ILE A 64 -6.19 -10.89 18.31
C ILE A 64 -6.04 -11.75 19.56
N ASP A 65 -4.83 -11.77 20.11
CA ASP A 65 -4.53 -12.38 21.40
C ASP A 65 -4.14 -11.33 22.42
N THR A 66 -4.76 -11.41 23.60
CA THR A 66 -4.49 -10.51 24.72
C THR A 66 -3.47 -11.12 25.66
N LEU A 67 -2.22 -10.66 25.58
CA LEU A 67 -1.10 -11.11 26.43
C LEU A 67 -0.99 -10.23 27.67
N PRO A 68 -0.31 -10.66 28.76
CA PRO A 68 -0.24 -9.88 30.01
C PRO A 68 0.17 -8.41 29.82
N SER A 69 1.20 -8.15 29.02
CA SER A 69 1.76 -6.81 28.79
C SER A 69 1.60 -6.28 27.35
N ALA A 70 0.95 -7.05 26.46
CA ALA A 70 0.92 -6.76 25.04
C ALA A 70 -0.36 -7.29 24.36
N LEU A 71 -0.59 -6.87 23.13
CA LEU A 71 -1.56 -7.50 22.23
C LEU A 71 -0.78 -8.07 21.04
N ARG A 72 -1.10 -9.29 20.65
CA ARG A 72 -0.62 -9.89 19.40
C ARG A 72 -1.75 -9.85 18.39
N VAL A 73 -1.50 -9.29 17.21
CA VAL A 73 -2.45 -9.24 16.10
C VAL A 73 -1.85 -10.01 14.92
N GLU A 74 -2.50 -11.08 14.53
CA GLU A 74 -2.15 -11.86 13.36
C GLU A 74 -3.14 -11.57 12.23
N THR A 75 -2.64 -11.40 11.02
CA THR A 75 -3.46 -11.14 9.84
C THR A 75 -3.00 -12.05 8.72
N VAL A 76 -3.97 -12.67 8.05
CA VAL A 76 -3.76 -13.45 6.84
C VAL A 76 -4.63 -12.84 5.74
N PHE A 77 -4.08 -12.74 4.55
CA PHE A 77 -4.78 -12.29 3.35
C PHE A 77 -4.39 -13.23 2.21
N VAL A 78 -5.38 -13.82 1.54
CA VAL A 78 -5.19 -14.69 0.38
C VAL A 78 -6.15 -14.24 -0.71
N LEU A 79 -5.62 -14.00 -1.90
CA LEU A 79 -6.39 -13.59 -3.06
C LEU A 79 -5.92 -14.35 -4.30
N ASP A 80 -6.85 -14.96 -5.03
CA ASP A 80 -6.60 -15.62 -6.30
C ASP A 80 -7.19 -14.76 -7.42
N VAL A 81 -6.34 -14.23 -8.29
CA VAL A 81 -6.73 -13.37 -9.41
C VAL A 81 -6.68 -14.19 -10.72
N PRO A 82 -7.78 -14.28 -11.48
CA PRO A 82 -7.80 -14.97 -12.75
C PRO A 82 -7.21 -14.09 -13.84
N ALA A 83 -6.22 -14.63 -14.56
CA ALA A 83 -5.65 -13.99 -15.73
C ALA A 83 -5.25 -15.03 -16.77
N LEU A 84 -5.63 -14.80 -18.02
CA LEU A 84 -5.23 -15.64 -19.17
C LEU A 84 -5.49 -17.14 -18.95
N GLY A 85 -6.60 -17.48 -18.31
CA GLY A 85 -6.99 -18.88 -18.08
C GLY A 85 -6.32 -19.55 -16.88
N LYS A 86 -5.59 -18.79 -16.04
CA LYS A 86 -4.90 -19.29 -14.84
C LYS A 86 -5.28 -18.47 -13.61
N LEU A 87 -5.17 -19.08 -12.43
CA LEU A 87 -5.29 -18.38 -11.16
C LEU A 87 -3.91 -18.01 -10.63
N HIS A 88 -3.74 -16.73 -10.34
CA HIS A 88 -2.54 -16.15 -9.75
C HIS A 88 -2.79 -15.87 -8.27
N ARG A 89 -2.11 -16.59 -7.40
CA ARG A 89 -2.29 -16.49 -5.95
C ARG A 89 -1.36 -15.44 -5.37
N THR A 90 -1.94 -14.52 -4.61
CA THR A 90 -1.23 -13.59 -3.74
C THR A 90 -1.56 -13.90 -2.29
N THR A 91 -0.54 -14.03 -1.45
CA THR A 91 -0.64 -14.25 -0.01
C THR A 91 0.15 -13.18 0.73
N ALA A 92 -0.48 -12.55 1.71
CA ALA A 92 0.19 -11.69 2.67
C ALA A 92 -0.14 -12.15 4.09
N ARG A 93 0.87 -12.22 4.95
CA ARG A 93 0.71 -12.56 6.37
C ARG A 93 1.44 -11.55 7.22
N SER A 94 0.92 -11.25 8.40
CA SER A 94 1.63 -10.43 9.37
C SER A 94 1.33 -10.83 10.80
N THR A 95 2.35 -10.79 11.65
CA THR A 95 2.23 -10.90 13.11
C THR A 95 2.76 -9.60 13.72
N THR A 96 1.87 -8.86 14.38
CA THR A 96 2.17 -7.57 14.98
C THR A 96 2.08 -7.64 16.50
N MET A 97 3.09 -7.11 17.18
CA MET A 97 3.10 -6.93 18.62
C MET A 97 2.83 -5.47 18.98
N LEU A 98 1.84 -5.26 19.84
CA LEU A 98 1.45 -3.96 20.34
C LEU A 98 1.61 -3.90 21.85
N SER A 99 1.98 -2.73 22.36
CA SER A 99 1.83 -2.46 23.79
C SER A 99 0.35 -2.41 24.17
N ARG A 100 0.05 -2.46 25.47
CA ARG A 100 -1.30 -2.20 25.98
C ARG A 100 -1.85 -0.84 25.51
N ALA A 101 -1.02 0.16 25.22
CA ALA A 101 -1.49 1.44 24.68
C ALA A 101 -1.72 1.43 23.15
N LEU A 102 -1.87 0.25 22.52
CA LEU A 102 -1.98 0.06 21.07
C LEU A 102 -0.81 0.68 20.28
N ARG A 103 0.38 0.77 20.88
CA ARG A 103 1.58 1.25 20.18
C ARG A 103 2.32 0.09 19.54
N LEU A 104 2.68 0.24 18.28
CA LEU A 104 3.52 -0.71 17.56
C LEU A 104 4.84 -0.97 18.31
N GLN A 105 5.16 -2.23 18.58
CA GLN A 105 6.46 -2.64 19.12
C GLN A 105 7.28 -3.35 18.05
N SER A 106 6.68 -4.32 17.37
CA SER A 106 7.29 -5.04 16.25
C SER A 106 6.24 -5.57 15.29
N VAL A 107 6.66 -5.84 14.07
CA VAL A 107 5.86 -6.52 13.04
C VAL A 107 6.76 -7.44 12.25
N ILE A 108 6.30 -8.65 12.00
CA ILE A 108 6.88 -9.54 11.00
C ILE A 108 5.81 -9.74 9.95
N ALA A 109 6.10 -9.45 8.69
CA ALA A 109 5.15 -9.68 7.60
C ALA A 109 5.82 -10.36 6.42
N SER A 110 5.11 -11.25 5.76
CA SER A 110 5.56 -11.93 4.54
C SER A 110 4.58 -11.69 3.40
N PHE A 111 5.12 -11.64 2.20
CA PHE A 111 4.38 -11.48 0.96
C PHE A 111 4.85 -12.53 -0.05
N ASP A 112 3.91 -13.13 -0.76
CA ASP A 112 4.15 -14.10 -1.83
C ASP A 112 3.11 -13.87 -2.94
N GLY A 113 3.54 -13.48 -4.14
CA GLY A 113 2.66 -13.24 -5.28
C GLY A 113 3.45 -12.94 -6.56
N ASP A 114 2.76 -12.52 -7.63
CA ASP A 114 3.38 -12.31 -8.94
C ASP A 114 4.46 -11.20 -8.94
N ILE A 115 4.35 -10.23 -8.02
CA ILE A 115 5.33 -9.13 -7.87
C ILE A 115 6.58 -9.54 -7.06
N GLY A 116 6.66 -10.80 -6.62
CA GLY A 116 7.80 -11.36 -5.90
C GLY A 116 7.46 -11.93 -4.52
N ARG A 117 8.50 -12.39 -3.82
CA ARG A 117 8.41 -12.96 -2.48
C ARG A 117 9.42 -12.28 -1.55
N PHE A 118 8.95 -11.82 -0.39
CA PHE A 118 9.81 -11.19 0.60
C PHE A 118 9.21 -11.24 2.00
N GLU A 119 10.07 -11.08 2.99
CA GLU A 119 9.71 -10.92 4.39
C GLU A 119 10.16 -9.54 4.88
N THR A 120 9.45 -9.01 5.87
CA THR A 120 9.72 -7.72 6.48
C THR A 120 9.72 -7.89 7.99
N HIS A 121 10.76 -7.38 8.65
CA HIS A 121 10.92 -7.38 10.09
C HIS A 121 11.04 -5.93 10.57
N GLY A 122 9.95 -5.41 11.11
CA GLY A 122 9.87 -4.07 11.69
C GLY A 122 9.99 -4.11 13.21
N ARG A 123 10.75 -3.17 13.79
CA ARG A 123 10.82 -2.96 15.24
C ARG A 123 10.93 -1.47 15.57
N VAL A 124 10.16 -1.02 16.55
CA VAL A 124 10.32 0.32 17.11
C VAL A 124 11.46 0.27 18.15
N LEU A 125 12.45 1.15 17.96
CA LEU A 125 13.59 1.32 18.85
C LEU A 125 13.37 2.60 19.68
N GLY A 126 13.11 2.43 20.98
CA GLY A 126 12.68 3.53 21.85
C GLY A 126 11.31 4.06 21.40
N ASP A 127 11.20 5.37 21.24
CA ASP A 127 9.98 6.05 20.76
C ASP A 127 10.21 6.87 19.47
N THR A 128 11.42 6.80 18.88
CA THR A 128 11.87 7.77 17.86
C THR A 128 12.36 7.12 16.56
N VAL A 129 12.54 5.81 16.50
CA VAL A 129 13.05 5.14 15.29
C VAL A 129 12.27 3.86 15.03
N PHE A 130 11.81 3.69 13.81
CA PHE A 130 11.32 2.41 13.30
C PHE A 130 12.38 1.79 12.39
N SER A 131 12.89 0.63 12.80
CA SER A 131 13.87 -0.14 12.03
C SER A 131 13.15 -1.24 11.27
N VAL A 132 13.33 -1.29 9.95
CA VAL A 132 12.72 -2.31 9.09
C VAL A 132 13.80 -3.03 8.31
N ALA A 133 13.84 -4.35 8.43
CA ALA A 133 14.61 -5.20 7.54
C ALA A 133 13.68 -5.83 6.49
N ILE A 134 13.98 -5.71 5.21
CA ILE A 134 13.36 -6.51 4.15
C ILE A 134 14.32 -7.65 3.83
N VAL A 135 13.83 -8.89 3.85
CA VAL A 135 14.58 -10.10 3.55
C VAL A 135 13.99 -10.74 2.31
N SER A 136 14.86 -11.10 1.38
CA SER A 136 14.49 -11.58 0.06
C SER A 136 15.51 -12.61 -0.41
N GLY A 137 15.18 -13.90 -0.29
CA GLY A 137 16.15 -14.98 -0.48
C GLY A 137 17.32 -14.86 0.51
N GLN A 138 18.55 -14.73 0.00
CA GLN A 138 19.75 -14.54 0.82
C GLN A 138 20.09 -13.07 1.09
N ASP A 139 19.36 -12.15 0.44
CA ASP A 139 19.62 -10.72 0.54
C ASP A 139 18.76 -10.12 1.67
N SER A 140 19.34 -9.21 2.44
CA SER A 140 18.59 -8.42 3.42
C SER A 140 18.99 -6.96 3.38
N GLN A 141 18.01 -6.08 3.56
CA GLN A 141 18.23 -4.64 3.65
C GLN A 141 17.58 -4.10 4.91
N MET A 142 18.35 -3.42 5.75
CA MET A 142 17.83 -2.70 6.91
C MET A 142 17.75 -1.20 6.65
N THR A 143 16.60 -0.61 6.95
CA THR A 143 16.34 0.84 6.88
C THR A 143 15.88 1.33 8.24
N ARG A 144 16.38 2.50 8.66
CA ARG A 144 15.95 3.17 9.90
C ARG A 144 15.18 4.43 9.55
N ILE A 145 13.96 4.54 10.09
CA ILE A 145 13.01 5.60 9.78
C ILE A 145 12.78 6.41 11.05
N PRO A 146 13.14 7.71 11.08
CA PRO A 146 12.86 8.55 12.23
C PRO A 146 11.35 8.77 12.38
N LEU A 147 10.86 8.60 13.60
CA LEU A 147 9.46 8.76 13.97
C LEU A 147 9.24 10.13 14.59
N LYS A 148 8.25 10.86 14.07
CA LYS A 148 7.75 12.12 14.65
C LYS A 148 6.59 11.90 15.63
N GLY A 149 6.20 10.65 15.86
CA GLY A 149 5.06 10.27 16.70
C GLY A 149 4.75 8.77 16.60
N PRO A 150 3.71 8.29 17.30
CA PRO A 150 3.33 6.89 17.30
C PRO A 150 2.85 6.45 15.92
N VAL A 151 3.47 5.39 15.41
CA VAL A 151 3.13 4.73 14.15
C VAL A 151 1.91 3.84 14.33
N THR A 152 0.97 3.90 13.39
CA THR A 152 -0.15 2.96 13.29
C THR A 152 -0.07 2.19 11.98
N LEU A 153 -0.20 0.87 12.04
CA LEU A 153 -0.35 0.06 10.84
C LEU A 153 -1.77 0.21 10.29
N PRO A 154 -1.99 0.16 8.96
CA PRO A 154 -3.33 0.27 8.37
C PRO A 154 -4.36 -0.66 9.01
N ALA A 155 -4.01 -1.93 9.22
CA ALA A 155 -4.88 -2.94 9.85
C ALA A 155 -5.28 -2.61 11.30
N LEU A 156 -4.58 -1.68 11.97
CA LEU A 156 -4.82 -1.32 13.36
C LEU A 156 -5.53 0.03 13.52
N LEU A 157 -5.75 0.74 12.42
CA LEU A 157 -6.49 2.00 12.45
C LEU A 157 -7.90 1.84 13.02
N PRO A 158 -8.70 0.81 12.64
CA PRO A 158 -10.00 0.55 13.25
C PRO A 158 -9.96 0.44 14.78
N LEU A 159 -9.02 -0.36 15.31
CA LEU A 159 -8.83 -0.51 16.76
C LEU A 159 -8.48 0.82 17.42
N ARG A 160 -7.58 1.60 16.80
CA ARG A 160 -7.16 2.90 17.34
C ARG A 160 -8.32 3.91 17.37
N LEU A 161 -9.16 3.94 16.33
CA LEU A 161 -10.34 4.81 16.26
C LEU A 161 -11.37 4.45 17.34
N ALA A 162 -11.67 3.15 17.48
CA ALA A 162 -12.62 2.65 18.48
C ALA A 162 -12.21 2.99 19.91
N PHE A 163 -10.96 2.69 20.26
CA PHE A 163 -10.46 2.86 21.62
C PHE A 163 -9.90 4.25 21.92
N GLY A 164 -9.68 5.09 20.90
CA GLY A 164 -9.29 6.49 21.04
C GLY A 164 -10.45 7.41 21.46
N GLY A 165 -11.69 6.91 21.45
CA GLY A 165 -12.90 7.71 21.62
C GLY A 165 -13.22 8.55 20.38
N GLU A 166 -12.81 8.09 19.20
CA GLU A 166 -12.86 8.85 17.95
C GLU A 166 -14.01 8.43 17.04
N LEU A 167 -14.79 7.40 17.40
CA LEU A 167 -16.02 6.97 16.71
C LEU A 167 -17.20 7.91 17.00
N GLN A 168 -17.09 9.14 16.52
CA GLN A 168 -18.15 10.15 16.59
C GLN A 168 -18.50 10.61 15.18
N SER A 169 -19.75 10.41 14.77
CA SER A 169 -20.25 10.85 13.46
C SER A 169 -19.91 12.33 13.21
N GLY A 170 -19.42 12.62 12.00
CA GLY A 170 -18.98 13.94 11.56
C GLY A 170 -17.53 14.27 11.90
N ARG A 171 -16.84 13.47 12.73
CA ARG A 171 -15.46 13.73 13.13
C ARG A 171 -14.47 13.20 12.10
N SER A 172 -13.43 13.99 11.82
CA SER A 172 -12.28 13.57 11.03
C SER A 172 -11.07 13.32 11.93
N TYR A 173 -10.32 12.26 11.61
CA TYR A 173 -9.13 11.85 12.29
C TYR A 173 -7.98 11.71 11.31
N THR A 174 -6.85 12.37 11.58
CA THR A 174 -5.63 12.22 10.78
C THR A 174 -4.62 11.38 11.55
N ALA A 175 -4.21 10.26 10.97
CA ALA A 175 -3.13 9.43 11.50
C ALA A 175 -2.01 9.26 10.47
N ARG A 176 -0.77 9.27 10.98
CA ARG A 176 0.38 8.76 10.24
C ARG A 176 0.32 7.24 10.23
N LEU A 177 -0.16 6.68 9.13
CA LEU A 177 -0.09 5.26 8.88
C LEU A 177 1.29 4.89 8.38
N PHE A 178 1.79 3.74 8.81
CA PHE A 178 2.98 3.13 8.24
C PHE A 178 2.61 1.74 7.75
N ASP A 179 2.81 1.51 6.47
CA ASP A 179 2.58 0.19 5.91
C ASP A 179 3.91 -0.59 5.90
N PRO A 180 3.99 -1.75 6.56
CA PRO A 180 5.22 -2.52 6.67
C PRO A 180 5.57 -3.29 5.40
N LEU A 181 4.60 -3.55 4.52
CA LEU A 181 4.85 -4.08 3.19
C LEU A 181 5.35 -2.96 2.27
N LEU A 182 4.73 -1.77 2.35
CA LEU A 182 5.16 -0.61 1.56
C LEU A 182 6.45 0.03 2.07
N VAL A 183 6.77 -0.20 3.34
CA VAL A 183 7.82 0.48 4.10
C VAL A 183 7.76 2.01 3.93
N THR A 184 6.54 2.54 3.78
CA THR A 184 6.27 3.97 3.64
C THR A 184 5.27 4.42 4.69
N GLY A 185 5.49 5.64 5.20
CA GLY A 185 4.54 6.33 6.06
C GLY A 185 3.71 7.33 5.27
N ARG A 186 2.38 7.35 5.44
CA ARG A 186 1.48 8.34 4.85
C ARG A 186 0.53 8.91 5.91
N ASP A 187 0.20 10.18 5.78
CA ASP A 187 -0.91 10.75 6.56
C ASP A 187 -2.22 10.37 5.89
N VAL A 188 -3.12 9.76 6.64
CA VAL A 188 -4.45 9.39 6.18
C VAL A 188 -5.47 10.09 7.04
N THR A 189 -6.40 10.77 6.38
CA THR A 189 -7.57 11.34 7.03
C THR A 189 -8.73 10.37 6.89
N ALA A 190 -9.20 9.86 8.02
CA ALA A 190 -10.38 9.02 8.14
C ALA A 190 -11.54 9.89 8.63
N ARG A 191 -12.68 9.88 7.93
CA ARG A 191 -13.89 10.57 8.37
C ARG A 191 -14.89 9.55 8.89
N VAL A 192 -15.34 9.73 10.12
CA VAL A 192 -16.46 8.95 10.67
C VAL A 192 -17.74 9.59 10.14
N SER A 193 -18.45 8.94 9.21
CA SER A 193 -19.62 9.53 8.57
C SER A 193 -20.91 9.17 9.30
N ALA A 194 -21.37 7.94 9.16
CA ALA A 194 -22.67 7.49 9.68
C ALA A 194 -22.53 6.28 10.61
N GLU A 195 -23.45 6.18 11.55
CA GLU A 195 -23.70 4.95 12.29
C GLU A 195 -24.72 4.11 11.51
N THR A 196 -24.54 2.80 11.47
CA THR A 196 -25.40 1.87 10.74
C THR A 196 -25.44 0.53 11.46
N THR A 197 -26.57 -0.16 11.42
CA THR A 197 -26.68 -1.55 11.86
C THR A 197 -26.49 -2.45 10.65
N LEU A 198 -25.49 -3.33 10.71
CA LEU A 198 -25.21 -4.33 9.69
C LEU A 198 -25.65 -5.71 10.17
N VAL A 199 -26.06 -6.55 9.23
CA VAL A 199 -26.40 -7.95 9.48
C VAL A 199 -25.18 -8.78 9.11
N VAL A 200 -24.77 -9.69 9.99
CA VAL A 200 -23.56 -10.51 9.83
C VAL A 200 -23.93 -11.96 10.10
N SER A 201 -23.46 -12.90 9.29
CA SER A 201 -23.62 -14.32 9.59
C SER A 201 -22.74 -14.69 10.79
N ASP A 202 -23.35 -15.22 11.85
CA ASP A 202 -22.64 -15.72 13.03
C ASP A 202 -22.29 -17.21 12.88
N SER A 203 -23.22 -18.00 12.34
CA SER A 203 -23.04 -19.43 12.10
C SER A 203 -23.34 -19.80 10.65
N ALA A 204 -22.88 -20.99 10.26
CA ALA A 204 -23.12 -21.56 8.94
C ALA A 204 -23.68 -22.99 9.07
N ASP A 205 -24.50 -23.37 8.09
CA ASP A 205 -24.87 -24.76 7.84
C ASP A 205 -24.63 -25.09 6.36
N ILE A 206 -24.56 -26.37 6.04
CA ILE A 206 -24.35 -26.85 4.67
C ILE A 206 -25.69 -26.95 3.95
N ASP A 207 -25.83 -26.20 2.85
CA ASP A 207 -26.92 -26.44 1.90
C ASP A 207 -26.63 -27.73 1.13
N SER A 208 -27.36 -28.79 1.47
CA SER A 208 -27.22 -30.12 0.85
C SER A 208 -27.51 -30.15 -0.66
N THR A 209 -28.19 -29.14 -1.21
CA THR A 209 -28.51 -29.06 -2.65
C THR A 209 -27.33 -28.50 -3.44
N THR A 210 -26.77 -27.39 -2.97
CA THR A 210 -25.64 -26.73 -3.65
C THR A 210 -24.29 -27.26 -3.16
N MET A 211 -24.27 -28.01 -2.06
CA MET A 211 -23.08 -28.45 -1.33
C MET A 211 -22.18 -27.27 -0.93
N THR A 212 -22.79 -26.14 -0.57
CA THR A 212 -22.09 -24.93 -0.11
C THR A 212 -22.52 -24.53 1.28
N TRP A 213 -21.61 -23.96 2.06
CA TRP A 213 -21.93 -23.36 3.35
C TRP A 213 -22.71 -22.07 3.16
N VAL A 214 -23.85 -21.95 3.85
CA VAL A 214 -24.74 -20.79 3.83
C VAL A 214 -24.93 -20.27 5.26
N PRO A 215 -25.28 -18.98 5.45
CA PRO A 215 -25.63 -18.48 6.76
C PRO A 215 -26.81 -19.22 7.37
N GLU A 216 -26.68 -19.66 8.62
CA GLU A 216 -27.77 -20.29 9.39
C GLU A 216 -28.38 -19.28 10.38
N HIS A 217 -27.53 -18.58 11.14
CA HIS A 217 -27.94 -17.49 12.02
C HIS A 217 -27.28 -16.18 11.64
N PHE A 218 -28.04 -15.10 11.81
CA PHE A 218 -27.58 -13.75 11.61
C PHE A 218 -27.63 -12.97 12.91
N ASP A 219 -26.56 -12.22 13.15
CA ASP A 219 -26.49 -11.21 14.21
C ASP A 219 -26.60 -9.80 13.63
N THR A 220 -27.06 -8.88 14.46
CA THR A 220 -27.04 -7.45 14.14
C THR A 220 -25.90 -6.77 14.88
N VAL A 221 -25.08 -6.03 14.13
CA VAL A 221 -23.89 -5.39 14.64
C VAL A 221 -24.01 -3.89 14.36
N ARG A 222 -24.00 -3.11 15.43
CA ARG A 222 -23.87 -1.66 15.35
C ARG A 222 -22.47 -1.32 14.88
N ALA A 223 -22.37 -0.60 13.76
CA ALA A 223 -21.13 -0.25 13.11
C ALA A 223 -21.06 1.24 12.73
N PHE A 224 -19.84 1.77 12.68
CA PHE A 224 -19.53 3.13 12.29
C PHE A 224 -18.83 3.11 10.94
N ARG A 225 -19.36 3.83 9.97
CA ARG A 225 -18.76 3.99 8.66
C ARG A 225 -17.59 4.96 8.71
N ILE A 226 -16.46 4.47 8.24
CA ILE A 226 -15.19 5.20 8.11
C ILE A 226 -14.92 5.37 6.62
N ASP A 227 -14.94 6.62 6.19
CA ASP A 227 -14.61 7.00 4.83
C ASP A 227 -13.15 7.40 4.74
N GLN A 228 -12.43 6.79 3.81
CA GLN A 228 -11.04 7.09 3.52
C GLN A 228 -10.87 7.30 2.02
N GLU A 229 -10.16 8.35 1.66
CA GLU A 229 -9.78 8.60 0.27
C GLU A 229 -8.26 8.38 0.14
N ALA A 230 -7.87 7.52 -0.80
CA ALA A 230 -6.48 7.29 -1.15
C ALA A 230 -6.37 7.12 -2.66
N ASN A 231 -5.52 7.92 -3.33
CA ASN A 231 -5.27 7.86 -4.77
C ASN A 231 -6.56 7.90 -5.63
N GLY A 232 -7.53 8.73 -5.26
CA GLY A 232 -8.82 8.82 -5.96
C GLY A 232 -9.73 7.59 -5.77
N VAL A 233 -9.39 6.71 -4.82
CA VAL A 233 -10.21 5.57 -4.40
C VAL A 233 -10.83 5.93 -3.06
N THR A 234 -12.15 5.95 -3.02
CA THR A 234 -12.86 6.04 -1.75
C THR A 234 -13.14 4.63 -1.25
N THR A 235 -12.62 4.33 -0.07
CA THR A 235 -12.89 3.10 0.66
C THR A 235 -13.81 3.41 1.82
N HIS A 236 -14.85 2.60 1.95
CA HIS A 236 -15.82 2.66 3.03
C HIS A 236 -15.61 1.44 3.91
N SER A 237 -15.24 1.65 5.17
CA SER A 237 -15.08 0.57 6.15
C SER A 237 -16.06 0.77 7.30
N TRP A 238 -16.88 -0.24 7.57
CA TRP A 238 -17.77 -0.28 8.73
C TRP A 238 -17.07 -1.03 9.85
N ILE A 239 -16.91 -0.37 10.99
CA ILE A 239 -16.21 -0.93 12.15
C ILE A 239 -17.14 -0.94 13.36
N ASP A 240 -17.14 -2.03 14.12
CA ASP A 240 -17.94 -2.12 15.34
C ASP A 240 -17.31 -1.32 16.51
N ALA A 241 -18.02 -1.25 17.64
CA ALA A 241 -17.57 -0.50 18.82
C ALA A 241 -16.26 -1.04 19.41
N GLN A 242 -15.84 -2.26 19.07
CA GLN A 242 -14.58 -2.87 19.48
C GLN A 242 -13.47 -2.64 18.45
N GLY A 243 -13.74 -1.90 17.37
CA GLY A 243 -12.79 -1.61 16.31
C GLY A 243 -12.52 -2.80 15.38
N ARG A 244 -13.44 -3.76 15.32
CA ARG A 244 -13.37 -4.88 14.38
C ARG A 244 -14.09 -4.48 13.10
N ILE A 245 -13.52 -4.86 11.96
CA ILE A 245 -14.16 -4.61 10.67
C ILE A 245 -15.38 -5.52 10.55
N VAL A 246 -16.47 -4.97 10.04
CA VAL A 246 -17.71 -5.71 9.71
C VAL A 246 -17.82 -5.86 8.20
N LEU A 247 -17.63 -4.75 7.49
CA LEU A 247 -17.63 -4.68 6.04
C LEU A 247 -16.59 -3.65 5.61
N THR A 248 -15.88 -3.93 4.54
CA THR A 248 -15.19 -2.91 3.75
C THR A 248 -15.65 -3.02 2.32
N ALA A 249 -16.01 -1.91 1.72
CA ALA A 249 -16.38 -1.83 0.32
C ALA A 249 -15.60 -0.68 -0.32
N SER A 250 -15.01 -0.93 -1.48
CA SER A 250 -14.44 0.12 -2.32
C SER A 250 -15.08 0.03 -3.69
N GLU A 251 -15.58 1.16 -4.18
CA GLU A 251 -16.27 1.21 -5.45
C GLU A 251 -15.31 1.34 -6.65
N PRO A 252 -15.62 0.68 -7.78
CA PRO A 252 -16.51 -0.48 -7.92
C PRO A 252 -15.83 -1.85 -7.68
N GLY A 253 -16.52 -2.73 -6.94
CA GLY A 253 -16.40 -4.18 -7.12
C GLY A 253 -15.58 -4.97 -6.10
N PHE A 254 -14.81 -4.35 -5.20
CA PHE A 254 -14.13 -5.06 -4.12
C PHE A 254 -14.90 -4.93 -2.80
N SER A 255 -15.16 -6.07 -2.15
CA SER A 255 -15.70 -6.10 -0.80
C SER A 255 -14.99 -7.11 0.07
N MET A 256 -14.85 -6.76 1.34
CA MET A 256 -14.37 -7.61 2.42
C MET A 256 -15.44 -7.66 3.49
N GLU A 257 -16.14 -8.78 3.59
CA GLU A 257 -17.29 -8.93 4.48
C GLU A 257 -17.00 -9.98 5.57
N ARG A 258 -17.31 -9.63 6.82
CA ARG A 258 -17.17 -10.54 7.96
C ARG A 258 -18.22 -11.64 7.86
N ALA A 259 -17.81 -12.90 8.02
CA ALA A 259 -18.72 -14.05 8.01
C ALA A 259 -18.17 -15.23 8.82
N ALA A 260 -19.00 -16.26 8.99
CA ALA A 260 -18.61 -17.51 9.64
C ALA A 260 -17.44 -18.19 8.91
N PHE A 261 -16.58 -18.91 9.64
CA PHE A 261 -15.36 -19.52 9.11
C PHE A 261 -15.64 -20.40 7.90
N GLU A 262 -16.69 -21.23 7.95
CA GLU A 262 -17.04 -22.19 6.92
C GLU A 262 -17.45 -21.48 5.61
N ILE A 263 -18.23 -20.40 5.71
CA ILE A 263 -18.64 -19.58 4.56
C ILE A 263 -17.41 -18.94 3.91
N VAL A 264 -16.47 -18.47 4.72
CA VAL A 264 -15.27 -17.78 4.24
C VAL A 264 -14.26 -18.76 3.64
N TYR A 265 -13.91 -19.80 4.37
CA TYR A 265 -12.78 -20.67 4.06
C TYR A 265 -13.18 -21.91 3.28
N GLU A 266 -14.22 -22.64 3.72
CA GLU A 266 -14.60 -23.91 3.08
C GLU A 266 -15.22 -23.68 1.70
N ASN A 267 -16.06 -22.66 1.53
CA ASN A 267 -16.56 -22.29 0.20
C ASN A 267 -15.41 -21.85 -0.73
N PHE A 268 -14.47 -21.03 -0.24
CA PHE A 268 -13.32 -20.62 -1.04
C PHE A 268 -12.51 -21.82 -1.49
N LYS A 269 -12.19 -22.74 -0.57
CA LYS A 269 -11.40 -23.94 -0.83
C LYS A 269 -12.04 -24.88 -1.85
N HIS A 270 -13.37 -25.01 -1.83
CA HIS A 270 -14.11 -25.95 -2.68
C HIS A 270 -14.77 -25.32 -3.91
N ARG A 271 -14.55 -24.03 -4.17
CA ARG A 271 -15.09 -23.36 -5.36
C ARG A 271 -14.54 -23.96 -6.66
N ASP A 272 -15.30 -23.83 -7.74
CA ASP A 272 -14.91 -24.24 -9.09
C ASP A 272 -13.82 -23.32 -9.67
N THR A 273 -12.58 -23.57 -9.27
CA THR A 273 -11.39 -22.83 -9.71
C THR A 273 -11.20 -22.88 -11.22
N ALA A 274 -11.61 -23.97 -11.89
CA ALA A 274 -11.51 -24.11 -13.34
C ALA A 274 -12.47 -23.15 -14.06
N ARG A 275 -13.70 -22.98 -13.58
CA ARG A 275 -14.64 -21.97 -14.11
C ARG A 275 -14.12 -20.56 -13.88
N VAL A 276 -13.60 -20.26 -12.69
CA VAL A 276 -13.00 -18.94 -12.39
C VAL A 276 -11.81 -18.65 -13.31
N ALA A 277 -10.95 -19.63 -13.56
CA ALA A 277 -9.82 -19.44 -14.45
C ALA A 277 -10.28 -19.22 -15.90
N ARG A 278 -11.21 -20.05 -16.39
CA ARG A 278 -11.75 -19.98 -17.76
C ARG A 278 -12.43 -18.66 -18.11
N SER A 279 -13.03 -17.96 -17.12
CA SER A 279 -13.64 -16.64 -17.39
C SER A 279 -12.63 -15.56 -17.80
N SER A 280 -11.33 -15.79 -17.60
CA SER A 280 -10.25 -14.87 -17.96
C SER A 280 -9.40 -15.33 -19.16
N THR A 281 -9.75 -16.42 -19.85
CA THR A 281 -8.91 -16.99 -20.92
C THR A 281 -8.72 -16.06 -22.11
N ALA A 282 -9.76 -15.33 -22.50
CA ALA A 282 -9.73 -14.43 -23.65
C ALA A 282 -10.18 -13.03 -23.23
N PRO A 283 -9.28 -12.22 -22.63
CA PRO A 283 -9.63 -10.84 -22.30
C PRO A 283 -10.01 -10.09 -23.57
N GLY A 284 -11.11 -9.34 -23.48
CA GLY A 284 -11.62 -8.50 -24.56
C GLY A 284 -10.65 -7.40 -24.98
N ALA A 285 -11.04 -6.63 -26.00
CA ALA A 285 -10.36 -5.38 -26.32
C ALA A 285 -10.45 -4.42 -25.14
N ASP A 286 -9.38 -3.66 -24.92
CA ASP A 286 -9.19 -2.67 -23.86
C ASP A 286 -9.38 -3.20 -22.42
N ALA A 287 -9.44 -4.53 -22.26
CA ALA A 287 -9.50 -5.16 -20.96
C ALA A 287 -8.20 -4.97 -20.17
N ILE A 288 -8.34 -4.82 -18.85
CA ILE A 288 -7.21 -4.87 -17.92
C ILE A 288 -6.85 -6.33 -17.64
N VAL A 289 -5.67 -6.73 -18.07
CA VAL A 289 -5.04 -7.99 -17.70
C VAL A 289 -4.24 -7.74 -16.43
N PRO A 290 -4.58 -8.38 -15.28
CA PRO A 290 -3.98 -8.07 -13.99
C PRO A 290 -2.62 -8.74 -13.80
N LEU A 291 -1.78 -8.69 -14.84
CA LEU A 291 -0.42 -9.20 -14.91
C LEU A 291 0.47 -8.12 -15.53
N THR A 292 1.78 -8.20 -15.26
CA THR A 292 2.73 -7.40 -16.05
C THR A 292 2.73 -7.86 -17.51
N ALA A 293 3.04 -6.95 -18.44
CA ALA A 293 3.08 -7.28 -19.87
C ALA A 293 3.99 -8.50 -20.14
N LEU A 294 5.15 -8.56 -19.46
CA LEU A 294 6.08 -9.66 -19.60
C LEU A 294 5.53 -10.98 -19.01
N ALA A 295 4.88 -10.94 -17.85
CA ALA A 295 4.21 -12.11 -17.25
C ALA A 295 3.05 -12.62 -18.11
N ALA A 296 2.38 -11.72 -18.84
CA ALA A 296 1.38 -12.05 -19.84
C ALA A 296 1.96 -12.58 -21.18
N GLY A 297 3.29 -12.67 -21.31
CA GLY A 297 3.97 -13.11 -22.52
C GLY A 297 4.02 -12.07 -23.64
N VAL A 298 3.69 -10.80 -23.35
CA VAL A 298 3.75 -9.70 -24.32
C VAL A 298 5.19 -9.20 -24.41
N GLN A 299 5.81 -9.43 -25.57
CA GLN A 299 7.17 -8.96 -25.86
C GLN A 299 7.23 -7.69 -26.73
N ALA A 300 6.07 -7.21 -27.20
CA ALA A 300 5.98 -6.04 -28.06
C ALA A 300 6.39 -4.75 -27.32
N SER A 301 7.02 -3.84 -28.05
CA SER A 301 7.20 -2.46 -27.58
C SER A 301 5.92 -1.66 -27.82
N PRO A 302 5.60 -0.65 -26.99
CA PRO A 302 4.47 0.23 -27.24
C PRO A 302 4.60 0.92 -28.60
N THR A 303 3.49 1.01 -29.32
CA THR A 303 3.42 1.86 -30.51
C THR A 303 3.51 3.32 -30.05
N PRO A 304 4.48 4.12 -30.55
CA PRO A 304 4.64 5.50 -30.12
C PRO A 304 3.35 6.31 -30.32
N ARG A 305 2.89 6.96 -29.25
CA ARG A 305 1.68 7.79 -29.24
C ARG A 305 1.91 9.05 -28.42
N GLN A 306 1.60 10.20 -28.99
CA GLN A 306 1.71 11.48 -28.28
C GLN A 306 0.52 11.74 -27.35
N ARG A 307 -0.65 11.16 -27.64
CA ARG A 307 -1.88 11.31 -26.88
C ARG A 307 -2.61 9.98 -26.78
N LEU A 308 -3.27 9.73 -25.65
CA LEU A 308 -4.19 8.62 -25.44
C LEU A 308 -5.41 9.15 -24.68
N ARG A 309 -6.59 9.04 -25.28
CA ARG A 309 -7.87 9.40 -24.67
C ARG A 309 -8.58 8.14 -24.23
N LEU A 310 -9.04 8.13 -22.99
CA LEU A 310 -9.67 7.00 -22.34
C LEU A 310 -11.04 7.42 -21.81
N LEU A 311 -12.06 6.59 -22.04
CA LEU A 311 -13.31 6.65 -21.31
C LEU A 311 -13.22 5.67 -20.13
N LEU A 312 -13.39 6.18 -18.92
CA LEU A 312 -13.35 5.45 -17.66
C LEU A 312 -14.79 5.20 -17.21
N ASN A 313 -15.13 3.92 -17.05
CA ASN A 313 -16.44 3.47 -16.54
C ASN A 313 -17.63 4.14 -17.24
N GLU A 314 -17.53 4.33 -18.56
CA GLU A 314 -18.56 4.94 -19.42
C GLU A 314 -18.95 6.40 -19.03
N ARG A 315 -18.19 7.08 -18.17
CA ARG A 315 -18.57 8.38 -17.61
C ARG A 315 -17.50 9.44 -17.74
N ASP A 316 -16.29 9.13 -17.32
CA ASP A 316 -15.22 10.14 -17.18
C ASP A 316 -14.20 9.99 -18.31
N THR A 317 -13.81 11.09 -18.94
CA THR A 317 -12.75 11.06 -19.95
C THR A 317 -11.43 11.49 -19.35
N VAL A 318 -10.40 10.65 -19.48
CA VAL A 318 -9.02 10.98 -19.13
C VAL A 318 -8.21 11.10 -20.41
N GLU A 319 -7.39 12.14 -20.49
CA GLU A 319 -6.43 12.31 -21.57
C GLU A 319 -5.01 12.30 -21.03
N ILE A 320 -4.20 11.40 -21.57
CA ILE A 320 -2.77 11.31 -21.31
C ILE A 320 -2.03 11.94 -22.49
N VAL A 321 -1.12 12.86 -22.20
CA VAL A 321 -0.31 13.56 -23.21
C VAL A 321 1.17 13.33 -22.90
N GLN A 322 1.93 12.89 -23.91
CA GLN A 322 3.38 12.76 -23.82
C GLN A 322 4.01 14.16 -23.65
N ALA A 323 4.94 14.29 -22.70
CA ALA A 323 5.72 15.51 -22.55
C ALA A 323 6.50 15.83 -23.84
N SER A 324 6.63 17.11 -24.18
CA SER A 324 7.43 17.48 -25.37
C SER A 324 8.93 17.23 -25.13
N ALA A 325 9.67 16.91 -26.19
CA ALA A 325 11.13 16.72 -26.11
C ALA A 325 11.87 17.97 -25.57
N ILE A 326 11.35 19.17 -25.86
CA ILE A 326 11.88 20.43 -25.34
C ILE A 326 11.69 20.52 -23.82
N GLN A 327 10.51 20.17 -23.30
CA GLN A 327 10.25 20.13 -21.86
C GLN A 327 11.08 19.04 -21.15
N ALA A 328 11.31 17.91 -21.81
CA ALA A 328 12.17 16.83 -21.32
C ALA A 328 13.69 17.17 -21.35
N GLY A 329 14.09 18.22 -22.07
CA GLY A 329 15.46 18.77 -22.02
C GLY A 329 15.61 19.99 -21.11
N ALA A 330 14.52 20.71 -20.85
CA ALA A 330 14.50 21.98 -20.13
C ALA A 330 14.42 21.76 -18.62
N ALA A 331 15.56 21.52 -17.98
CA ALA A 331 15.70 21.68 -16.54
C ALA A 331 16.51 22.96 -16.25
N ALA A 332 15.99 23.84 -15.41
CA ALA A 332 16.64 25.11 -15.05
C ALA A 332 17.77 24.96 -14.01
N TYR A 333 18.15 23.73 -13.67
CA TYR A 333 19.12 23.41 -12.63
C TYR A 333 20.18 22.42 -13.13
N ARG A 334 21.29 22.33 -12.39
CA ARG A 334 22.35 21.33 -12.61
C ARG A 334 22.35 20.31 -11.49
N LEU A 335 22.81 19.10 -11.81
CA LEU A 335 22.95 18.04 -10.83
C LEU A 335 24.22 18.23 -9.95
N PRO A 336 24.16 17.91 -8.65
CA PRO A 336 22.97 17.48 -7.91
C PRO A 336 22.00 18.63 -7.66
N SER A 337 20.68 18.34 -7.68
CA SER A 337 19.66 19.33 -7.33
C SER A 337 19.88 19.87 -5.92
N GLN A 338 19.78 21.19 -5.76
CA GLN A 338 19.90 21.89 -4.48
C GLN A 338 18.54 22.34 -3.93
N ASP A 339 17.45 22.02 -4.63
CA ASP A 339 16.11 22.38 -4.19
C ASP A 339 15.70 21.52 -2.99
N THR A 340 15.53 22.15 -1.83
CA THR A 340 15.15 21.49 -0.59
C THR A 340 13.74 20.91 -0.66
N ALA A 341 12.85 21.43 -1.52
CA ALA A 341 11.53 20.85 -1.76
C ALA A 341 11.63 19.48 -2.45
N LEU A 342 12.72 19.21 -3.17
CA LEU A 342 12.96 17.95 -3.88
C LEU A 342 13.84 16.97 -3.08
N ALA A 343 14.33 17.35 -1.90
CA ALA A 343 15.23 16.53 -1.10
C ALA A 343 14.67 15.15 -0.74
N GLY A 344 13.35 15.05 -0.51
CA GLY A 344 12.68 13.76 -0.27
C GLY A 344 12.78 12.79 -1.45
N TRP A 345 12.86 13.30 -2.67
CA TRP A 345 12.97 12.52 -3.91
C TRP A 345 14.42 12.25 -4.33
N LEU A 346 15.39 12.64 -3.48
CA LEU A 346 16.81 12.29 -3.59
C LEU A 346 17.20 11.24 -2.54
N ALA A 347 16.46 11.17 -1.43
CA ALA A 347 16.73 10.25 -0.34
C ALA A 347 16.61 8.78 -0.77
N PRO A 348 17.41 7.88 -0.18
CA PRO A 348 17.22 6.45 -0.33
C PRO A 348 15.90 6.05 0.30
N GLU A 349 15.27 5.05 -0.27
CA GLU A 349 14.12 4.39 0.33
C GLU A 349 14.27 2.87 0.21
N PRO A 350 13.47 2.08 0.92
CA PRO A 350 13.51 0.63 0.85
C PRO A 350 13.48 0.16 -0.61
N LEU A 351 14.32 -0.82 -0.95
CA LEU A 351 14.55 -1.32 -2.33
C LEU A 351 15.25 -0.33 -3.29
N ILE A 352 15.29 0.98 -3.01
CA ILE A 352 15.96 2.02 -3.81
C ILE A 352 17.19 2.54 -3.06
N GLN A 353 18.29 1.77 -3.06
CA GLN A 353 19.49 2.11 -2.28
C GLN A 353 20.40 3.12 -2.99
N SER A 354 19.88 4.33 -3.25
CA SER A 354 20.60 5.39 -3.98
C SER A 354 21.92 5.85 -3.36
N HIS A 355 22.08 5.66 -2.04
CA HIS A 355 23.32 5.95 -1.30
C HIS A 355 24.31 4.78 -1.23
N ASP A 356 23.97 3.60 -1.80
CA ASP A 356 24.91 2.48 -1.84
C ASP A 356 26.14 2.85 -2.70
N PRO A 357 27.37 2.62 -2.21
CA PRO A 357 28.59 2.95 -2.95
C PRO A 357 28.65 2.33 -4.36
N ARG A 358 28.07 1.15 -4.57
CA ARG A 358 28.02 0.48 -5.89
C ARG A 358 27.12 1.23 -6.86
N ILE A 359 25.92 1.63 -6.41
CA ILE A 359 24.98 2.45 -7.20
C ILE A 359 25.61 3.79 -7.54
N ALA A 360 26.22 4.46 -6.55
CA ALA A 360 26.87 5.76 -6.76
C ALA A 360 28.07 5.65 -7.73
N ALA A 361 28.91 4.62 -7.60
CA ALA A 361 30.03 4.38 -8.50
C ALA A 361 29.55 4.11 -9.93
N GLN A 362 28.54 3.25 -10.09
CA GLN A 362 27.97 2.96 -11.40
C GLN A 362 27.33 4.20 -12.03
N GLY A 363 26.57 4.98 -11.27
CA GLY A 363 25.97 6.23 -11.74
C GLY A 363 27.04 7.19 -12.27
N ARG A 364 28.16 7.35 -11.56
CA ARG A 364 29.30 8.17 -12.00
C ARG A 364 29.93 7.66 -13.30
N LEU A 365 30.04 6.35 -13.49
CA LEU A 365 30.55 5.76 -14.73
C LEU A 365 29.63 6.05 -15.92
N ILE A 366 28.31 6.01 -15.72
CA ILE A 366 27.33 6.24 -16.78
C ILE A 366 27.31 7.72 -17.20
N ILE A 367 27.26 8.64 -16.23
CA ILE A 367 27.09 10.07 -16.52
C ILE A 367 28.41 10.79 -16.83
N GLY A 368 29.53 10.25 -16.37
CA GLY A 368 30.84 10.91 -16.47
C GLY A 368 30.83 12.33 -15.91
N ARG A 369 31.09 13.32 -16.79
CA ARG A 369 31.08 14.75 -16.45
C ARG A 369 29.75 15.46 -16.73
N GLU A 370 28.77 14.76 -17.27
CA GLU A 370 27.46 15.33 -17.58
C GLU A 370 26.71 15.74 -16.29
N ARG A 371 26.10 16.92 -16.29
CA ARG A 371 25.35 17.48 -15.16
C ARG A 371 24.01 18.08 -15.55
N SER A 372 23.66 18.07 -16.84
CA SER A 372 22.33 18.42 -17.35
C SER A 372 21.33 17.33 -16.94
N PRO A 373 20.26 17.66 -16.19
CA PRO A 373 19.27 16.69 -15.72
C PRO A 373 18.67 15.84 -16.85
N GLY A 374 18.25 16.47 -17.96
CA GLY A 374 17.66 15.76 -19.10
C GLY A 374 18.65 14.80 -19.77
N ARG A 375 19.90 15.24 -19.98
CA ARG A 375 20.93 14.38 -20.57
C ARG A 375 21.35 13.24 -19.65
N VAL A 376 21.43 13.49 -18.34
CA VAL A 376 21.68 12.43 -17.36
C VAL A 376 20.53 11.41 -17.36
N ALA A 377 19.27 11.85 -17.38
CA ALA A 377 18.13 10.95 -17.48
C ALA A 377 18.20 10.07 -18.73
N GLU A 378 18.54 10.63 -19.88
CA GLU A 378 18.70 9.90 -21.15
C GLU A 378 19.81 8.84 -21.07
N LEU A 379 21.01 9.22 -20.58
CA LEU A 379 22.15 8.31 -20.43
C LEU A 379 21.81 7.13 -19.49
N LEU A 380 21.14 7.42 -18.38
CA LEU A 380 20.69 6.39 -17.44
C LEU A 380 19.64 5.48 -18.06
N THR A 381 18.67 6.03 -18.82
CA THR A 381 17.61 5.26 -19.49
C THR A 381 18.20 4.24 -20.45
N HIS A 382 19.05 4.70 -21.38
CA HIS A 382 19.73 3.85 -22.35
C HIS A 382 20.64 2.81 -21.72
N TRP A 383 21.28 3.15 -20.61
CA TRP A 383 22.14 2.20 -19.92
C TRP A 383 21.33 1.11 -19.21
N VAL A 384 20.25 1.47 -18.52
CA VAL A 384 19.39 0.48 -17.85
C VAL A 384 18.75 -0.44 -18.89
N ALA A 385 18.16 0.12 -19.95
CA ALA A 385 17.51 -0.63 -21.01
C ALA A 385 18.45 -1.66 -21.69
N ARG A 386 19.70 -1.28 -21.96
CA ARG A 386 20.70 -2.17 -22.59
C ARG A 386 21.36 -3.14 -21.62
N SER A 387 21.43 -2.79 -20.34
CA SER A 387 22.12 -3.62 -19.35
C SER A 387 21.24 -4.69 -18.72
N LEU A 388 19.91 -4.56 -18.78
CA LEU A 388 18.99 -5.52 -18.20
C LEU A 388 18.51 -6.55 -19.23
N GLN A 389 18.70 -7.82 -18.91
CA GLN A 389 18.03 -8.91 -19.59
C GLN A 389 16.61 -9.05 -19.04
N ARG A 390 15.61 -8.87 -19.91
CA ARG A 390 14.19 -9.06 -19.54
C ARG A 390 13.97 -10.50 -19.10
N ALA A 391 13.52 -10.68 -17.87
CA ALA A 391 13.15 -11.97 -17.31
C ALA A 391 11.84 -11.81 -16.54
N THR A 392 10.89 -12.70 -16.75
CA THR A 392 9.76 -12.84 -15.82
C THR A 392 10.32 -13.19 -14.45
N SER A 393 9.70 -12.69 -13.37
CA SER A 393 10.04 -12.95 -11.97
C SER A 393 9.92 -14.45 -11.62
N ILE A 394 10.82 -15.26 -12.17
CA ILE A 394 11.00 -16.68 -11.85
C ILE A 394 11.95 -16.81 -10.66
N GLU A 395 12.79 -15.79 -10.40
CA GLU A 395 13.59 -15.74 -9.19
C GLU A 395 12.80 -15.09 -8.03
N PRO A 396 12.69 -15.76 -6.87
CA PRO A 396 11.83 -15.35 -5.76
C PRO A 396 12.50 -14.24 -4.93
N SER A 397 12.80 -13.10 -5.55
CA SER A 397 13.44 -11.97 -4.86
C SER A 397 12.75 -10.63 -5.16
N ALA A 398 12.48 -9.84 -4.12
CA ALA A 398 12.10 -8.44 -4.22
C ALA A 398 13.19 -7.61 -4.95
N PRO A 399 12.80 -6.59 -5.73
CA PRO A 399 13.70 -5.79 -6.56
C PRO A 399 14.55 -4.84 -5.73
N SER A 400 15.67 -5.32 -5.21
CA SER A 400 16.71 -4.48 -4.64
C SER A 400 17.51 -3.82 -5.78
N ALA A 401 17.59 -2.49 -5.85
CA ALA A 401 18.34 -1.80 -6.92
C ALA A 401 19.80 -2.27 -7.00
N VAL A 402 20.44 -2.49 -5.86
CA VAL A 402 21.77 -3.10 -5.78
C VAL A 402 21.80 -4.50 -6.39
N LYS A 403 20.81 -5.34 -6.08
CA LYS A 403 20.75 -6.70 -6.61
C LYS A 403 20.56 -6.69 -8.11
N VAL A 404 19.65 -5.84 -8.60
CA VAL A 404 19.40 -5.66 -10.04
C VAL A 404 20.66 -5.17 -10.76
N LEU A 405 21.43 -4.28 -10.13
CA LEU A 405 22.73 -3.84 -10.62
C LEU A 405 23.74 -5.00 -10.75
N GLU A 406 23.69 -5.98 -9.85
CA GLU A 406 24.58 -7.15 -9.85
C GLU A 406 24.12 -8.23 -10.83
N THR A 407 22.83 -8.60 -10.81
CA THR A 407 22.27 -9.71 -11.59
C THR A 407 21.98 -9.34 -13.03
N ARG A 408 21.75 -8.06 -13.31
CA ARG A 408 21.40 -7.56 -14.65
C ARG A 408 20.15 -8.20 -15.25
N ARG A 409 19.21 -8.58 -14.39
CA ARG A 409 17.98 -9.30 -14.76
C ARG A 409 16.78 -8.73 -14.04
N GLY A 410 15.63 -8.71 -14.72
CA GLY A 410 14.34 -8.35 -14.14
C GLY A 410 13.32 -7.90 -15.17
N ASP A 411 12.16 -7.47 -14.70
CA ASP A 411 11.06 -6.93 -15.50
C ASP A 411 10.95 -5.40 -15.34
N CYS A 412 9.76 -4.84 -15.53
CA CYS A 412 9.49 -3.41 -15.36
C CYS A 412 9.81 -2.89 -13.94
N ASN A 413 9.66 -3.74 -12.93
CA ASN A 413 9.86 -3.45 -11.53
C ASN A 413 11.33 -3.20 -11.21
N GLU A 414 12.19 -4.14 -11.59
CA GLU A 414 13.63 -4.03 -11.44
C GLU A 414 14.19 -2.88 -12.25
N ALA A 415 13.71 -2.69 -13.49
CA ALA A 415 14.15 -1.61 -14.36
C ALA A 415 13.85 -0.22 -13.77
N ALA A 416 12.61 0.02 -13.33
CA ALA A 416 12.23 1.27 -12.69
C ALA A 416 13.01 1.50 -11.38
N THR A 417 13.15 0.46 -10.55
CA THR A 417 13.85 0.54 -9.26
C THR A 417 15.33 0.87 -9.43
N LEU A 418 16.04 0.18 -10.33
CA LEU A 418 17.45 0.44 -10.63
C LEU A 418 17.63 1.85 -11.22
N PHE A 419 16.77 2.24 -12.17
CA PHE A 419 16.84 3.57 -12.76
C PHE A 419 16.70 4.67 -11.70
N VAL A 420 15.68 4.58 -10.83
CA VAL A 420 15.46 5.59 -9.79
C VAL A 420 16.63 5.64 -8.80
N ALA A 421 17.20 4.50 -8.42
CA ALA A 421 18.37 4.48 -7.53
C ALA A 421 19.58 5.17 -8.16
N LEU A 422 19.86 4.92 -9.45
CA LEU A 422 20.94 5.57 -10.19
C LEU A 422 20.69 7.07 -10.38
N ALA A 423 19.46 7.46 -10.71
CA ALA A 423 19.07 8.86 -10.87
C ALA A 423 19.26 9.63 -9.56
N ARG A 424 18.71 9.12 -8.45
CA ARG A 424 18.89 9.73 -7.13
C ARG A 424 20.35 9.79 -6.70
N GLY A 425 21.12 8.72 -6.95
CA GLY A 425 22.57 8.68 -6.69
C GLY A 425 23.38 9.70 -7.52
N ALA A 426 22.88 10.08 -8.69
CA ALA A 426 23.43 11.17 -9.51
C ALA A 426 22.92 12.57 -9.09
N GLY A 427 22.04 12.65 -8.08
CA GLY A 427 21.44 13.89 -7.60
C GLY A 427 20.24 14.36 -8.43
N LEU A 428 19.65 13.50 -9.26
CA LEU A 428 18.44 13.75 -10.04
C LEU A 428 17.21 13.31 -9.25
N PRO A 429 16.30 14.23 -8.85
CA PRO A 429 15.08 13.87 -8.16
C PRO A 429 14.22 12.93 -9.01
N ALA A 430 13.94 11.74 -8.47
CA ALA A 430 13.27 10.68 -9.20
C ALA A 430 12.33 9.88 -8.30
N ARG A 431 11.29 9.29 -8.89
CA ARG A 431 10.32 8.43 -8.20
C ARG A 431 9.85 7.29 -9.09
N THR A 432 9.50 6.18 -8.48
CA THR A 432 8.81 5.09 -9.18
C THR A 432 7.33 5.40 -9.32
N VAL A 433 6.72 4.94 -10.40
CA VAL A 433 5.29 5.02 -10.68
C VAL A 433 4.81 3.63 -11.07
N ALA A 434 3.65 3.23 -10.55
CA ALA A 434 2.95 2.04 -10.95
C ALA A 434 1.56 2.39 -11.49
N GLY A 435 1.12 1.63 -12.49
CA GLY A 435 -0.14 1.86 -13.15
C GLY A 435 -0.36 0.86 -14.27
N LEU A 436 -0.98 1.33 -15.36
CA LEU A 436 -1.32 0.50 -16.51
C LEU A 436 -0.54 0.94 -17.75
N ILE A 437 -0.15 -0.01 -18.59
CA ILE A 437 0.36 0.24 -19.93
C ILE A 437 -0.57 -0.36 -20.99
N TYR A 438 -0.91 0.44 -22.01
CA TYR A 438 -1.69 -0.01 -23.16
C TYR A 438 -0.80 -0.63 -24.24
N LEU A 439 -0.94 -1.94 -24.45
CA LEU A 439 -0.18 -2.72 -25.44
C LEU A 439 -1.11 -3.67 -26.17
N ASN A 440 -0.99 -3.75 -27.50
CA ASN A 440 -1.73 -4.71 -28.34
C ASN A 440 -3.24 -4.77 -28.05
N GLY A 441 -3.87 -3.62 -27.82
CA GLY A 441 -5.32 -3.55 -27.60
C GLY A 441 -5.77 -3.90 -26.18
N ARG A 442 -4.87 -3.95 -25.18
CA ARG A 442 -5.17 -4.31 -23.79
C ARG A 442 -4.33 -3.51 -22.81
N PHE A 443 -4.76 -3.45 -21.55
CA PHE A 443 -4.01 -2.83 -20.47
C PHE A 443 -3.33 -3.89 -19.61
N TYR A 444 -2.07 -3.66 -19.25
CA TYR A 444 -1.28 -4.53 -18.38
C TYR A 444 -0.72 -3.74 -17.21
N TYR A 445 -0.44 -4.40 -16.09
CA TYR A 445 0.30 -3.77 -15.00
C TYR A 445 1.69 -3.38 -15.46
N HIS A 446 2.13 -2.19 -15.07
CA HIS A 446 3.43 -1.69 -15.44
C HIS A 446 4.00 -0.74 -14.39
N ALA A 447 5.31 -0.77 -14.25
CA ALA A 447 6.06 0.14 -13.41
C ALA A 447 7.09 0.89 -14.26
N TRP A 448 7.22 2.19 -14.02
CA TRP A 448 8.20 3.05 -14.68
C TRP A 448 8.72 4.10 -13.70
N ALA A 449 9.52 5.05 -14.19
CA ALA A 449 10.08 6.12 -13.37
C ALA A 449 9.58 7.49 -13.83
N GLU A 450 9.58 8.45 -12.92
CA GLU A 450 9.48 9.86 -13.25
C GLU A 450 10.68 10.60 -12.70
N VAL A 451 11.19 11.56 -13.47
CA VAL A 451 12.26 12.47 -13.06
C VAL A 451 11.76 13.90 -13.07
N PHE A 452 12.23 14.72 -12.14
CA PHE A 452 11.85 16.12 -12.12
C PHE A 452 12.78 16.94 -13.02
N LEU A 453 12.25 17.53 -14.08
CA LEU A 453 13.01 18.42 -14.98
C LEU A 453 12.51 19.85 -14.81
N SER A 454 11.55 20.27 -15.63
CA SER A 454 10.67 21.42 -15.36
C SER A 454 9.35 20.98 -14.69
N ALA A 455 8.96 19.73 -14.94
CA ALA A 455 7.86 19.02 -14.31
C ALA A 455 8.26 17.54 -14.15
N TRP A 456 7.43 16.76 -13.46
CA TRP A 456 7.58 15.31 -13.44
C TRP A 456 7.41 14.77 -14.86
N THR A 457 8.49 14.21 -15.39
CA THR A 457 8.58 13.69 -16.75
C THR A 457 8.73 12.18 -16.69
N ALA A 458 7.82 11.47 -17.36
CA ALA A 458 7.84 10.01 -17.40
C ALA A 458 9.06 9.48 -18.18
N VAL A 459 9.70 8.47 -17.61
CA VAL A 459 10.86 7.76 -18.13
C VAL A 459 10.59 6.27 -18.02
N ASP A 460 10.71 5.57 -19.14
CA ASP A 460 10.52 4.12 -19.15
C ASP A 460 11.81 3.40 -19.58
N PRO A 461 12.63 2.96 -18.60
CA PRO A 461 13.84 2.22 -18.89
C PRO A 461 13.57 0.80 -19.41
N THR A 462 12.35 0.25 -19.26
CA THR A 462 12.00 -1.06 -19.82
C THR A 462 11.90 -1.00 -21.33
N PHE A 463 11.35 0.10 -21.87
CA PHE A 463 11.17 0.33 -23.30
C PHE A 463 12.13 1.36 -23.91
N ASP A 464 13.13 1.80 -23.14
CA ASP A 464 14.14 2.78 -23.56
C ASP A 464 13.55 4.13 -24.02
N GLN A 465 12.58 4.66 -23.26
CA GLN A 465 11.86 5.88 -23.64
C GLN A 465 12.07 7.05 -22.66
N LEU A 466 12.44 8.20 -23.21
CA LEU A 466 12.44 9.51 -22.55
C LEU A 466 12.07 10.60 -23.59
N PRO A 467 11.00 11.37 -23.39
CA PRO A 467 9.90 11.09 -22.46
C PRO A 467 9.14 9.83 -22.89
N ALA A 468 8.67 9.05 -21.91
CA ALA A 468 7.79 7.92 -22.17
C ALA A 468 6.51 8.38 -22.90
N ASP A 469 6.03 7.56 -23.84
CA ASP A 469 4.84 7.88 -24.63
C ASP A 469 3.54 7.83 -23.81
N ALA A 470 2.43 8.25 -24.42
CA ALA A 470 1.13 8.37 -23.75
C ALA A 470 0.46 7.03 -23.42
N SER A 471 1.10 5.87 -23.65
CA SER A 471 0.50 4.56 -23.41
C SER A 471 0.41 4.18 -21.92
N ARG A 472 0.91 5.02 -21.00
CA ARG A 472 0.99 4.75 -19.56
C ARG A 472 -0.02 5.57 -18.79
N LEU A 473 -0.92 4.90 -18.08
CA LEU A 473 -1.86 5.50 -17.16
C LEU A 473 -1.29 5.42 -15.74
N PRO A 474 -0.77 6.53 -15.16
CA PRO A 474 -0.29 6.57 -13.79
C PRO A 474 -1.45 6.35 -12.81
N ILE A 475 -1.29 5.44 -11.86
CA ILE A 475 -2.26 5.22 -10.78
C ILE A 475 -1.66 5.63 -9.44
N VAL A 476 -0.44 5.16 -9.15
CA VAL A 476 0.21 5.38 -7.87
C VAL A 476 1.68 5.73 -8.04
N THR A 477 2.15 6.71 -7.28
CA THR A 477 3.57 7.07 -7.18
C THR A 477 4.17 6.48 -5.90
N GLY A 478 5.40 5.98 -5.96
CA GLY A 478 6.17 5.44 -4.83
C GLY A 478 6.63 4.00 -5.05
N GLY A 479 7.37 3.45 -4.06
CA GLY A 479 8.10 2.18 -4.19
C GLY A 479 7.25 0.95 -4.52
N LEU A 480 7.93 -0.15 -4.88
CA LEU A 480 7.34 -1.32 -5.54
C LEU A 480 6.10 -1.91 -4.88
N ALA A 481 6.11 -1.98 -3.56
CA ALA A 481 5.04 -2.58 -2.80
C ALA A 481 3.70 -1.83 -2.99
N ARG A 482 3.71 -0.59 -3.49
CA ARG A 482 2.49 0.16 -3.85
C ARG A 482 1.72 -0.45 -5.03
N GLN A 483 2.29 -1.43 -5.72
CA GLN A 483 1.57 -2.21 -6.74
C GLN A 483 0.45 -3.06 -6.15
N VAL A 484 0.51 -3.41 -4.86
CA VAL A 484 -0.64 -4.03 -4.17
C VAL A 484 -1.86 -3.10 -4.21
N GLU A 485 -1.66 -1.77 -4.32
CA GLU A 485 -2.75 -0.80 -4.51
C GLU A 485 -3.37 -0.85 -5.92
N LEU A 486 -2.81 -1.63 -6.86
CA LEU A 486 -3.43 -1.92 -8.16
C LEU A 486 -4.43 -3.07 -8.08
N VAL A 487 -4.36 -3.94 -7.06
CA VAL A 487 -5.28 -5.08 -6.89
C VAL A 487 -6.75 -4.63 -6.84
N PRO A 488 -7.13 -3.53 -6.14
CA PRO A 488 -8.49 -3.01 -6.20
C PRO A 488 -8.91 -2.46 -7.57
N LEU A 489 -8.02 -2.32 -8.55
CA LEU A 489 -8.40 -1.96 -9.93
C LEU A 489 -9.00 -3.14 -10.70
N ILE A 490 -8.77 -4.37 -10.24
CA ILE A 490 -9.24 -5.59 -10.87
C ILE A 490 -10.77 -5.59 -10.82
N GLY A 491 -11.41 -5.60 -11.99
CA GLY A 491 -12.87 -5.52 -12.12
C GLY A 491 -13.47 -4.13 -11.84
N ARG A 492 -12.65 -3.14 -11.47
CA ARG A 492 -13.07 -1.78 -11.08
C ARG A 492 -13.07 -0.79 -12.25
N LEU A 493 -12.04 -0.88 -13.08
CA LEU A 493 -11.74 0.12 -14.10
C LEU A 493 -12.04 -0.48 -15.47
N GLN A 494 -13.15 -0.06 -16.06
CA GLN A 494 -13.40 -0.25 -17.49
C GLN A 494 -12.73 0.89 -18.23
N LEU A 495 -11.84 0.54 -19.14
CA LEU A 495 -11.16 1.47 -20.02
C LEU A 495 -11.63 1.19 -21.44
N GLU A 496 -11.99 2.25 -22.15
CA GLU A 496 -12.21 2.23 -23.59
C GLU A 496 -11.29 3.27 -24.22
N VAL A 497 -10.56 2.88 -25.26
CA VAL A 497 -9.70 3.80 -26.00
C VAL A 497 -10.54 4.54 -27.04
N LEU A 498 -10.55 5.88 -26.98
CA LEU A 498 -11.35 6.77 -27.83
C LEU A 498 -10.62 7.24 -29.10
#